data_AF-A0A1V5Y0H9-F1
#
_entry.id   AF-A0A1V5Y0H9-F1
#
_cell.length_a   1.000
_cell.length_b   1.000
_cell.length_c   1.000
_cell.angle_alpha   90.00
_cell.angle_beta   90.00
_cell.angle_gamma   90.00
#
_symmetry.space_group_name_H-M   'P 1'
#
loop_
_entity.id
_entity.type
_entity.pdbx_description
1 polymer ?
#
loop_
_entity_poly.entity_id
_entity_poly.type
_entity_poly.pdbx_seq_one_letter_code
_entity_poly.pdbx_strand_id
1 'polypeptide(L)' 'MNKERIIYSLSVEDIMNVMDENNIKLKLNEKNIRLIEDIIGDTIDWRGAIEFALSELKNMGLSNG' A
#
# COMPACT_ATOMS: atom_id res chain seq x y z
N MET A 1 -10.90 -14.45 -13.85
CA MET A 1 -10.05 -13.61 -12.98
C MET A 1 -10.81 -13.38 -11.69
N ASN A 2 -10.21 -13.69 -10.52
CA ASN A 2 -10.87 -13.44 -9.25
C ASN A 2 -10.95 -11.91 -9.04
N LYS A 3 -12.16 -11.36 -8.99
CA LYS A 3 -12.40 -9.92 -8.80
C LYS A 3 -12.16 -9.45 -7.36
N GLU A 4 -12.10 -10.39 -6.41
CA GLU A 4 -11.90 -10.13 -4.98
C GLU A 4 -10.42 -10.25 -4.57
N ARG A 5 -9.53 -10.52 -5.52
CA ARG A 5 -8.09 -10.61 -5.22
C ARG A 5 -7.57 -9.24 -4.77
N ILE A 6 -7.06 -9.17 -3.55
CA ILE A 6 -6.30 -8.03 -3.04
C ILE A 6 -4.91 -8.02 -3.70
N ILE A 7 -4.50 -6.87 -4.25
CA ILE A 7 -3.20 -6.69 -4.93
C ILE A 7 -2.19 -5.98 -4.01
N TYR A 8 -2.67 -5.11 -3.12
CA TYR A 8 -1.85 -4.38 -2.15
C TYR A 8 -2.65 -4.21 -0.85
N SER A 9 -2.02 -4.48 0.29
CA SER A 9 -2.60 -4.30 1.62
C SER A 9 -1.47 -4.10 2.63
N LEU A 10 -1.72 -3.28 3.64
CA LEU A 10 -0.85 -3.10 4.80
C LEU A 10 -1.55 -3.65 6.03
N SER A 11 -0.78 -4.29 6.90
CA SER A 11 -1.21 -4.84 8.18
C SER A 11 -0.59 -4.06 9.33
N VAL A 12 -1.09 -4.30 10.55
CA VAL A 12 -0.46 -3.75 11.76
C VAL A 12 0.96 -4.28 11.95
N GLU A 13 1.25 -5.51 11.49
CA GLU A 13 2.59 -6.10 11.53
C GLU A 13 3.57 -5.31 10.65
N ASP A 14 3.14 -4.84 9.47
CA ASP A 14 3.97 -4.00 8.62
C ASP A 14 4.34 -2.68 9.31
N ILE A 15 3.40 -2.07 10.04
CA ILE A 15 3.67 -0.87 10.84
C ILE A 15 4.71 -1.17 11.93
N MET A 16 4.58 -2.31 12.63
CA MET A 16 5.51 -2.72 13.68
C MET A 16 6.91 -3.00 13.12
N ASN A 17 7.00 -3.69 11.99
CA ASN A 17 8.29 -3.98 11.33
C ASN A 17 8.99 -2.69 10.90
N VAL A 18 8.28 -1.75 10.26
CA VAL A 18 8.84 -0.44 9.88
C VAL A 18 9.30 0.34 11.12
N MET A 19 8.55 0.28 12.23
CA MET A 19 8.97 0.92 13.48
C MET A 19 10.28 0.31 14.01
N ASP A 20 10.39 -1.01 14.04
CA ASP A 20 11.58 -1.71 14.53
C ASP A 20 12.79 -1.45 13.64
N GLU A 21 12.64 -1.54 12.31
CA GLU A 21 13.69 -1.26 11.31
C GLU A 21 14.24 0.17 11.44
N ASN A 22 13.39 1.12 11.83
CA ASN A 22 13.75 2.53 11.98
C ASN A 22 14.05 2.92 13.44
N ASN A 23 14.17 1.97 14.38
CA ASN A 23 14.43 2.21 15.81
C ASN A 23 13.41 3.16 16.48
N ILE A 24 12.16 3.14 16.01
CA ILE A 24 11.07 3.97 16.53
C ILE A 24 10.47 3.31 17.77
N LYS A 25 10.76 3.86 18.96
CA LYS A 25 10.25 3.32 20.24
C LYS A 25 8.94 3.99 20.64
N LEU A 26 7.85 3.59 19.98
CA LEU A 26 6.48 4.02 20.30
C LEU A 26 5.65 2.85 20.81
N LYS A 27 4.78 3.09 21.79
CA LYS A 27 3.76 2.11 22.20
C LYS A 27 2.48 2.39 21.42
N LEU A 28 2.15 1.50 20.48
CA LEU A 28 0.94 1.63 19.69
C LEU A 28 -0.29 1.18 20.50
N ASN A 29 -1.33 2.00 20.47
CA ASN A 29 -2.69 1.61 20.83
C ASN A 29 -3.63 1.78 19.63
N GLU A 30 -4.88 1.34 19.75
CA GLU A 30 -5.86 1.41 18.65
C GLU A 30 -6.04 2.82 18.07
N LYS A 31 -5.99 3.87 18.90
CA LYS A 31 -6.10 5.26 18.43
C LYS A 31 -4.89 5.65 17.57
N ASN A 32 -3.69 5.17 17.92
CA ASN A 32 -2.50 5.39 17.12
C ASN A 32 -2.58 4.65 15.79
N ILE A 33 -3.06 3.40 15.80
CA ILE A 33 -3.24 2.61 14.57
C ILE A 33 -4.20 3.33 13.62
N ARG A 34 -5.37 3.78 14.09
CA ARG A 34 -6.32 4.53 13.26
C ARG A 34 -5.73 5.81 12.67
N LEU A 35 -4.95 6.55 13.46
CA LEU A 35 -4.29 7.75 12.97
C LEU A 35 -3.26 7.42 11.87
N ILE A 36 -2.51 6.33 12.03
CA ILE A 36 -1.55 5.87 11.03
C ILE A 36 -2.30 5.42 9.77
N GLU A 37 -3.41 4.69 9.90
CA GLU A 37 -4.28 4.29 8.79
C GLU A 37 -4.79 5.51 8.00
N ASP A 38 -5.30 6.53 8.69
CA ASP A 38 -5.76 7.77 8.06
C ASP A 38 -4.63 8.47 7.30
N ILE A 39 -3.46 8.65 7.94
CA ILE A 39 -2.29 9.30 7.32
C ILE A 39 -1.80 8.52 6.10
N ILE A 40 -1.71 7.20 6.21
CA ILE A 40 -1.31 6.33 5.10
C ILE A 40 -2.35 6.43 3.96
N GLY A 41 -3.63 6.40 4.29
CA GLY A 41 -4.72 6.51 3.30
C GLY A 41 -4.69 7.85 2.55
N ASP A 42 -4.39 8.94 3.25
CA ASP A 42 -4.27 10.28 2.66
C ASP A 42 -3.01 10.46 1.82
N THR A 43 -1.95 9.67 2.08
CA THR A 43 -0.65 9.82 1.41
C THR A 43 -0.42 8.82 0.28
N ILE A 44 -1.03 7.63 0.33
CA ILE A 44 -0.89 6.63 -0.73
C ILE A 44 -1.77 7.02 -1.93
N ASP A 45 -1.12 7.37 -3.04
CA ASP A 45 -1.78 7.50 -4.35
C ASP A 45 -1.98 6.12 -5.00
N TRP A 46 -2.87 5.32 -4.42
CA TRP A 46 -3.17 3.97 -4.91
C TRP A 46 -3.75 4.00 -6.33
N ARG A 47 -4.50 5.05 -6.66
CA ARG A 47 -5.12 5.21 -7.97
C ARG A 47 -4.07 5.52 -9.02
N GLY A 48 -3.20 6.49 -8.77
CA GLY A 48 -2.10 6.83 -9.68
C GLY A 48 -1.15 5.66 -9.91
N ALA A 49 -0.87 4.85 -8.88
CA ALA A 49 -0.10 3.62 -9.01
C ALA A 49 -0.76 2.61 -9.97
N ILE A 50 -2.09 2.44 -9.89
CA ILE A 50 -2.84 1.58 -10.83
C ILE A 50 -2.80 2.15 -12.24
N GLU A 51 -3.07 3.45 -12.41
CA GLU A 51 -3.05 4.13 -13.71
C GLU A 51 -1.67 4.00 -14.38
N PHE A 52 -0.60 4.20 -13.62
CA PHE A 52 0.78 4.01 -14.06
C PHE A 52 1.05 2.56 -14.47
N ALA A 53 0.71 1.58 -13.64
CA ALA A 53 0.95 0.16 -13.94
C ALA A 53 0.22 -0.30 -15.22
N LEU A 54 -1.01 0.19 -15.44
CA LEU A 54 -1.76 -0.07 -16.67
C LEU A 54 -1.15 0.61 -17.88
N SER A 55 -0.66 1.84 -17.73
CA SER A 55 0.07 2.55 -18.79
C SER A 55 1.35 1.82 -19.16
N GLU A 56 2.12 1.38 -18.18
CA GLU A 56 3.33 0.59 -18.41
C GLU A 56 3.01 -0.74 -19.10
N LEU A 57 1.97 -1.46 -18.67
CA LEU A 57 1.53 -2.69 -19.33
C LEU A 57 1.14 -2.44 -20.80
N LYS A 58 0.48 -1.32 -21.09
CA LYS A 58 0.15 -0.90 -22.46
C LYS A 58 1.42 -0.59 -23.27
N ASN A 59 2.38 0.12 -22.67
CA ASN A 59 3.64 0.54 -23.29
C ASN A 59 4.62 -0.61 -23.53
N MET A 60 4.67 -1.59 -22.62
CA MET A 60 5.46 -2.83 -22.75
C MET A 60 4.96 -3.75 -23.88
N GLY A 61 3.86 -3.37 -24.52
CA GLY A 61 3.27 -4.15 -25.59
C GLY A 61 2.57 -5.36 -25.01
N LEU A 62 1.25 -5.23 -24.87
CA LEU A 62 0.40 -6.19 -25.57
C LEU A 62 0.77 -6.14 -27.07
N SER A 63 1.90 -6.78 -27.36
CA SER A 63 2.37 -7.33 -28.63
C SER A 63 1.66 -8.67 -28.90
N ASN A 64 0.45 -8.82 -28.38
CA ASN A 64 -0.43 -9.95 -28.62
C ASN A 64 -1.77 -9.38 -29.09
N GLY A 65 -1.72 -8.74 -30.26
CA GLY A 65 -2.84 -8.79 -31.20
C GLY A 65 -2.88 -10.16 -31.85
#